data_AF-A0A8H6ZZP1-F1
#
_entry.id   AF-A0A8H6ZZP1-F1
#
_cell.length_a   1.000
_cell.length_b   1.000
_cell.length_c   1.000
_cell.angle_alpha   90.00
_cell.angle_beta   90.00
_cell.angle_gamma   90.00
#
_symmetry.space_group_name_H-M   'P 1'
#
loop_
_entity.id
_entity.type
_entity.pdbx_description
1 polymer ?
#
loop_
_entity_poly.entity_id
_entity_poly.type
_entity_poly.pdbx_seq_one_letter_code
_entity_poly.pdbx_strand_id
1 'polypeptide(L)'
;MTSAFLTVVQTAFPSLDISPVEPVEEKQRTGARSSKDSPSSIERRRRYLGRVSLAMLVLAFGVNSVYMGREYDEEELKLRKMKAEEAPATRWGRTTDRFKELFDYFNKPAWSELLPPQLPPPHGKPYTLLVSLDDLLVTSTWDRQHGWRTAKRPGVDYFLAYISQFYEVVIFTTQYHYTAMPILEKLDKYNFFITHKLFRDATRSINGKIVKDLSYLNRDLSKVVLLDTHEDHISTHPENSILLPKWTGDPKDKGLVSMIPFLESLAIYKAPDVRPILEAYHGKDVSIEYAKKEAEAKQRHIEEWSKKSKGVSSSLTLSSMFGGPSSQPRSAVPLTYLEQKRLEAQQLYKEEQAYIMAHREEFDRLLEQDQQAMNEGQPNSLWEMFGLMTGQTKPADPAAGSPPASPAPSSATSTSK
;
A
#
# COMPACT_ATOMS: atom_id res chain seq x y z
N MET A 1 -58.10 25.42 43.75
CA MET A 1 -57.91 24.19 44.54
C MET A 1 -56.93 23.30 43.79
N THR A 2 -55.72 23.23 44.35
CA THR A 2 -54.67 22.18 44.25
C THR A 2 -54.76 21.13 43.15
N SER A 3 -53.75 21.11 42.27
CA SER A 3 -53.37 19.95 41.45
C SER A 3 -52.02 19.41 41.93
N ALA A 4 -51.88 18.08 41.83
CA ALA A 4 -50.98 17.22 42.57
C ALA A 4 -49.49 17.35 42.23
N PHE A 5 -48.68 17.11 43.27
CA PHE A 5 -47.25 16.87 43.24
C PHE A 5 -46.93 15.51 42.60
N LEU A 6 -45.89 15.48 41.76
CA LEU A 6 -45.18 14.25 41.43
C LEU A 6 -43.68 14.52 41.48
N THR A 7 -43.03 13.73 42.33
CA THR A 7 -41.67 13.83 42.84
C THR A 7 -40.64 13.40 41.80
N VAL A 8 -39.56 14.18 41.63
CA VAL A 8 -38.28 13.68 41.08
C VAL A 8 -37.24 13.83 42.18
N VAL A 9 -36.79 12.69 42.68
CA VAL A 9 -35.68 12.55 43.63
C VAL A 9 -34.39 12.77 42.86
N GLN A 10 -33.68 13.86 43.14
CA GLN A 10 -32.34 14.10 42.61
C GLN A 10 -31.33 13.65 43.67
N THR A 11 -30.69 12.51 43.41
CA THR A 11 -29.62 11.93 44.22
C THR A 11 -28.43 12.89 44.26
N ALA A 12 -28.13 13.43 45.44
CA ALA A 12 -26.94 14.22 45.70
C ALA A 12 -25.72 13.29 45.80
N PHE A 13 -24.79 13.39 44.84
CA PHE A 13 -23.42 12.93 45.06
C PHE A 13 -22.66 14.05 45.80
N PRO A 14 -21.92 13.77 46.89
CA PRO A 14 -21.11 14.77 47.57
C PRO A 14 -19.87 15.08 46.73
N SER A 15 -19.76 16.31 46.23
CA SER A 15 -18.55 16.79 45.55
C SER A 15 -17.41 16.97 46.56
N LEU A 16 -16.27 16.34 46.31
CA LEU A 16 -15.02 16.46 47.08
C LEU A 16 -14.29 17.78 46.77
N ASP A 17 -14.93 18.92 47.05
CA ASP A 17 -14.26 20.22 47.07
C ASP A 17 -13.88 20.56 48.51
N ILE A 18 -12.80 19.95 48.99
CA ILE A 18 -12.15 20.31 50.26
C ILE A 18 -10.92 21.12 49.89
N SER A 19 -11.11 22.41 49.62
CA SER A 19 -10.02 23.38 49.62
C SER A 19 -9.70 23.74 51.08
N PRO A 20 -8.42 23.82 51.50
CA PRO A 20 -8.09 24.24 52.86
C PRO A 20 -8.60 25.67 53.10
N VAL A 21 -9.26 25.87 54.25
CA VAL A 21 -9.73 27.18 54.71
C VAL A 21 -8.50 28.04 55.02
N GLU A 22 -8.18 28.99 54.15
CA GLU A 22 -7.20 30.03 54.47
C GLU A 22 -7.72 30.91 55.62
N PRO A 23 -6.87 31.31 56.57
CA PRO A 23 -7.26 32.18 57.66
C PRO A 23 -7.71 33.54 57.11
N VAL A 24 -8.91 33.95 57.49
CA VAL A 24 -9.49 35.25 57.14
C VAL A 24 -8.70 36.34 57.86
N GLU A 25 -7.71 36.93 57.19
CA GLU A 25 -7.20 38.24 57.59
C GLU A 25 -8.30 39.29 57.34
N GLU A 26 -8.87 39.82 58.42
CA GLU A 26 -9.73 41.01 58.36
C GLU A 26 -8.92 42.21 57.86
N LYS A 27 -8.92 42.42 56.54
CA LYS A 27 -8.53 43.71 55.97
C LYS A 27 -9.56 44.75 56.41
N GLN A 28 -9.14 45.64 57.32
CA GLN A 28 -9.88 46.83 57.69
C GLN A 28 -10.35 47.56 56.42
N ARG A 29 -11.68 47.63 56.26
CA ARG A 29 -12.34 48.29 55.12
C ARG A 29 -12.25 49.79 55.34
N THR A 30 -11.34 50.46 54.62
CA THR A 30 -11.44 51.91 54.43
C THR A 30 -12.71 52.21 53.64
N GLY A 31 -13.53 53.13 54.13
CA GLY A 31 -14.85 53.48 53.61
C GLY A 31 -14.85 54.20 52.24
N ALA A 32 -14.05 53.74 51.28
CA ALA A 32 -14.12 54.19 49.90
C ALA A 32 -15.07 53.27 49.13
N ARG A 33 -16.15 53.84 48.58
CA ARG A 33 -17.06 53.17 47.66
C ARG A 33 -16.28 52.72 46.40
N SER A 34 -15.85 51.47 46.36
CA SER A 34 -15.34 50.85 45.13
C SER A 34 -16.51 50.71 44.15
N SER A 35 -16.43 51.37 42.99
CA SER A 35 -17.43 51.28 41.94
C SER A 35 -17.60 49.82 41.52
N LYS A 36 -18.83 49.30 41.63
CA LYS A 36 -19.17 47.87 41.47
C LYS A 36 -18.82 47.25 40.11
N ASP A 37 -18.38 48.04 39.12
CA ASP A 37 -18.04 47.57 37.76
C ASP A 37 -16.68 48.04 37.23
N SER A 38 -15.80 48.61 38.07
CA SER A 38 -14.46 48.97 37.60
C SER A 38 -13.55 47.73 37.60
N PRO A 39 -13.04 47.27 36.43
CA PRO A 39 -12.18 46.09 36.38
C PRO A 39 -10.94 46.33 37.24
N SER A 40 -10.56 45.30 38.00
CA SER A 40 -9.36 45.28 38.85
C SER A 40 -8.12 45.63 38.02
N SER A 41 -7.10 46.22 38.65
CA SER A 41 -5.84 46.59 37.98
C SER A 41 -5.20 45.40 37.24
N ILE A 42 -5.31 44.20 37.82
CA ILE A 42 -4.86 42.93 37.23
C ILE A 42 -5.66 42.59 35.97
N GLU A 43 -6.97 42.83 35.99
CA GLU A 43 -7.87 42.53 34.88
C GLU A 43 -7.68 43.52 33.73
N ARG A 44 -7.44 44.80 34.03
CA ARG A 44 -7.02 45.80 33.03
C ARG A 44 -5.69 45.41 32.37
N ARG A 45 -4.72 44.97 33.16
CA ARG A 45 -3.42 44.47 32.65
C ARG A 45 -3.60 43.24 31.77
N ARG A 46 -4.45 42.28 32.15
CA ARG A 46 -4.77 41.09 31.34
C ARG A 46 -5.47 41.45 30.03
N ARG A 47 -6.44 42.36 30.05
CA ARG A 47 -7.12 42.84 28.83
C ARG A 47 -6.16 43.61 27.92
N TYR A 48 -5.28 44.42 28.48
CA TYR A 48 -4.23 45.12 27.73
C TYR A 48 -3.26 44.13 27.10
N LEU A 49 -2.71 43.19 27.87
CA LEU A 49 -1.82 42.14 27.37
C LEU A 49 -2.51 41.27 26.32
N GLY A 50 -3.80 40.93 26.50
CA GLY A 50 -4.58 40.18 25.52
C GLY A 50 -4.80 40.95 24.20
N ARG A 51 -4.99 42.27 24.27
CA ARG A 51 -5.08 43.13 23.08
C ARG A 51 -3.72 43.25 22.37
N VAL A 52 -2.64 43.40 23.14
CA VAL A 52 -1.27 43.46 22.61
C VAL A 52 -0.89 42.12 21.98
N SER A 53 -1.19 40.99 22.61
CA SER A 53 -0.91 39.66 22.06
C SER A 53 -1.72 39.39 20.79
N LEU A 54 -3.00 39.78 20.75
CA LEU A 54 -3.82 39.70 19.54
C LEU A 54 -3.24 40.57 18.42
N ALA A 55 -2.84 41.81 18.72
CA ALA A 55 -2.22 42.71 17.75
C ALA A 55 -0.91 42.13 17.18
N MET A 56 -0.07 41.53 18.05
CA MET A 56 1.16 40.84 17.62
C MET A 56 0.85 39.62 16.74
N LEU A 57 -0.18 38.85 17.06
CA LEU A 57 -0.62 37.71 16.22
C LEU A 57 -1.09 38.16 14.85
N VAL A 58 -1.90 39.23 14.77
CA VAL A 58 -2.37 39.79 13.50
C VAL A 58 -1.20 40.34 12.68
N LEU A 59 -0.24 41.01 13.33
CA LEU A 59 0.95 41.51 12.66
C LEU A 59 1.82 40.36 12.13
N ALA A 60 2.06 39.32 12.94
CA ALA A 60 2.78 38.13 12.52
C ALA A 60 2.09 37.42 11.35
N PHE A 61 0.76 37.27 11.40
CA PHE A 61 -0.03 36.68 10.32
C PHE A 61 0.04 37.53 9.03
N GLY A 62 -0.01 38.86 9.15
CA GLY A 62 0.12 39.78 8.00
C GLY A 62 1.50 39.69 7.35
N VAL A 63 2.57 39.71 8.16
CA VAL A 63 3.94 39.53 7.67
C VAL A 63 4.12 38.16 7.01
N ASN A 64 3.61 37.10 7.64
CA ASN A 64 3.64 35.75 7.08
C ASN A 64 2.86 35.65 5.76
N SER A 65 1.69 36.28 5.66
CA SER A 65 0.88 36.29 4.43
C SER A 65 1.59 37.00 3.27
N VAL A 66 2.33 38.07 3.56
CA VAL A 66 3.16 38.76 2.57
C VAL A 66 4.37 37.91 2.17
N TYR A 67 5.02 37.25 3.13
CA TYR A 67 6.12 36.32 2.89
C TYR A 67 5.69 35.12 2.03
N MET A 68 4.50 34.57 2.27
CA MET A 68 3.90 33.51 1.45
C MET A 68 3.56 33.95 0.01
N GLY A 69 3.62 35.24 -0.31
CA GLY A 69 3.45 35.77 -1.66
C GLY A 69 4.75 35.86 -2.50
N ARG A 70 5.88 35.48 -1.90
CA ARG A 70 7.21 35.38 -2.51
C ARG A 70 7.17 34.59 -3.83
N GLU A 71 8.14 34.83 -4.72
CA GLU A 71 8.32 33.99 -5.90
C GLU A 71 8.73 32.56 -5.50
N TYR A 72 8.60 31.60 -6.42
CA TYR A 72 9.02 30.22 -6.15
C TYR A 72 10.50 30.09 -6.45
N ASP A 73 11.25 29.45 -5.55
CA ASP A 73 12.64 29.09 -5.83
C ASP A 73 12.71 27.96 -6.85
N GLU A 74 13.88 27.78 -7.49
CA GLU A 74 14.09 26.72 -8.49
C GLU A 74 13.83 25.31 -7.93
N GLU A 75 14.13 25.08 -6.65
CA GLU A 75 13.85 23.81 -5.97
C GLU A 75 12.36 23.61 -5.71
N GLU A 76 11.63 24.66 -5.29
CA GLU A 76 10.18 24.62 -5.11
C GLU A 76 9.45 24.36 -6.45
N LEU A 77 9.96 24.92 -7.55
CA LEU A 77 9.44 24.70 -8.91
C LEU A 77 9.66 23.25 -9.37
N LYS A 78 10.85 22.69 -9.11
CA LYS A 78 11.18 21.28 -9.42
C LYS A 78 10.29 20.31 -8.65
N LEU A 79 10.12 20.52 -7.34
CA LEU A 79 9.25 19.68 -6.51
C LEU A 79 7.80 19.71 -6.98
N ARG A 80 7.33 20.87 -7.45
CA ARG A 80 5.98 21.05 -7.98
C ARG A 80 5.79 20.57 -9.42
N LYS A 81 6.87 20.14 -10.10
CA LYS A 81 6.87 19.78 -11.53
C LYS A 81 6.25 20.90 -12.41
N MET A 82 6.42 22.17 -12.03
CA MET A 82 5.91 23.34 -12.75
C MET A 82 7.05 24.12 -13.41
N LYS A 83 6.80 24.67 -14.60
CA LYS A 83 7.72 25.66 -15.20
C LYS A 83 7.52 27.03 -14.56
N ALA A 84 8.56 27.87 -14.55
CA ALA A 84 8.49 29.24 -14.03
C ALA A 84 7.38 30.08 -14.70
N GLU A 85 7.05 29.76 -15.94
CA GLU A 85 6.01 30.42 -16.75
C GLU A 85 4.57 30.03 -16.37
N GLU A 86 4.37 28.88 -15.72
CA GLU A 86 3.06 28.37 -15.30
C GLU A 86 2.67 28.85 -13.88
N ALA A 87 3.59 29.51 -13.17
CA ALA A 87 3.35 30.01 -11.83
C ALA A 87 2.38 31.21 -11.83
N PRO A 88 1.52 31.37 -10.81
CA PRO A 88 0.64 32.53 -10.71
C PRO A 88 1.45 33.83 -10.72
N ALA A 89 1.18 34.68 -11.71
CA ALA A 89 1.84 35.99 -11.83
C ALA A 89 1.52 36.92 -10.65
N THR A 90 0.37 36.72 -10.00
CA THR A 90 -0.07 37.57 -8.89
C THR A 90 0.45 37.06 -7.54
N ARG A 91 0.88 37.99 -6.69
CA ARG A 91 1.30 37.70 -5.30
C ARG A 91 0.21 36.97 -4.52
N TRP A 92 -1.04 37.39 -4.69
CA TRP A 92 -2.19 36.76 -4.04
C TRP A 92 -2.43 35.33 -4.52
N GLY A 93 -2.30 35.06 -5.83
CA GLY A 93 -2.39 33.70 -6.37
C GLY A 93 -1.38 32.75 -5.71
N ARG A 94 -0.12 33.18 -5.58
CA ARG A 94 0.93 32.40 -4.89
C ARG A 94 0.64 32.17 -3.40
N THR A 95 0.19 33.20 -2.68
CA THR A 95 -0.22 33.07 -1.28
C THR A 95 -1.37 32.07 -1.14
N THR A 96 -2.38 32.15 -2.01
CA THR A 96 -3.52 31.22 -1.97
C THR A 96 -3.13 29.79 -2.33
N ASP A 97 -2.19 29.60 -3.25
CA ASP A 97 -1.74 28.26 -3.64
C ASP A 97 -0.88 27.62 -2.55
N ARG A 98 0.03 28.37 -1.92
CA ARG A 98 0.77 27.90 -0.73
C ARG A 98 -0.16 27.58 0.44
N PHE A 99 -1.20 28.40 0.64
CA PHE A 99 -2.20 28.15 1.67
C PHE A 99 -3.02 26.88 1.38
N LYS A 100 -3.46 26.68 0.13
CA LYS A 100 -4.13 25.43 -0.28
C LYS A 100 -3.22 24.21 -0.10
N GLU A 101 -1.94 24.33 -0.41
CA GLU A 101 -0.97 23.25 -0.26
C GLU A 101 -0.77 22.82 1.21
N LEU A 102 -0.87 23.75 2.16
CA LEU A 102 -0.88 23.41 3.58
C LEU A 102 -2.01 22.44 3.95
N PHE A 103 -3.13 22.49 3.22
CA PHE A 103 -4.25 21.55 3.35
C PHE A 103 -4.16 20.38 2.37
N ASP A 104 -3.26 20.41 1.39
CA ASP A 104 -3.07 19.32 0.42
C ASP A 104 -2.48 18.06 1.03
N TYR A 105 -1.83 18.15 2.20
CA TYR A 105 -1.42 16.96 2.97
C TYR A 105 -2.58 15.96 3.18
N PHE A 106 -3.82 16.47 3.26
CA PHE A 106 -5.01 15.62 3.39
C PHE A 106 -5.53 15.07 2.06
N ASN A 107 -5.13 15.67 0.93
CA ASN A 107 -5.69 15.39 -0.40
C ASN A 107 -4.71 14.68 -1.35
N LYS A 108 -3.40 14.78 -1.11
CA LYS A 108 -2.32 14.11 -1.86
C LYS A 108 -1.77 12.94 -1.04
N PRO A 109 -1.31 11.85 -1.68
CA PRO A 109 -0.68 10.75 -0.95
C PRO A 109 0.60 11.24 -0.27
N ALA A 110 1.06 10.51 0.76
CA ALA A 110 2.21 10.90 1.57
C ALA A 110 3.52 11.09 0.76
N TRP A 111 3.60 10.50 -0.44
CA TRP A 111 4.79 10.52 -1.31
C TRP A 111 4.42 10.96 -2.73
N SER A 112 5.36 11.62 -3.42
CA SER A 112 5.19 12.02 -4.83
C SER A 112 5.16 10.82 -5.79
N GLU A 113 5.86 9.74 -5.43
CA GLU A 113 5.89 8.48 -6.14
C GLU A 113 5.73 7.36 -5.12
N LEU A 114 4.74 6.49 -5.34
CA LEU A 114 4.38 5.42 -4.39
C LEU A 114 5.34 4.24 -4.47
N LEU A 115 5.91 3.97 -5.65
CA LEU A 115 6.81 2.86 -5.88
C LEU A 115 8.19 3.33 -6.36
N PRO A 116 9.26 2.59 -5.99
CA PRO A 116 10.57 2.79 -6.57
C PRO A 116 10.55 2.51 -8.08
N PRO A 117 11.53 3.00 -8.86
CA PRO A 117 11.61 2.70 -10.29
C PRO A 117 11.70 1.19 -10.54
N GLN A 118 11.14 0.75 -11.66
CA GLN A 118 11.20 -0.66 -12.06
C GLN A 118 12.65 -1.12 -12.23
N LEU A 119 12.92 -2.36 -11.83
CA LEU A 119 14.21 -2.99 -12.08
C LEU A 119 14.47 -3.12 -13.59
N PRO A 120 15.72 -2.94 -14.04
CA PRO A 120 16.05 -3.13 -15.45
C PRO A 120 15.80 -4.58 -15.87
N PRO A 121 15.46 -4.83 -17.15
CA PRO A 121 15.45 -6.17 -17.71
C PRO A 121 16.81 -6.84 -17.50
N PRO A 122 16.90 -8.13 -17.10
CA PRO A 122 15.87 -9.17 -17.16
C PRO A 122 15.04 -9.37 -15.88
N HIS A 123 15.35 -8.68 -14.78
CA HIS A 123 14.73 -8.93 -13.46
C HIS A 123 13.38 -8.24 -13.29
N GLY A 124 13.15 -7.10 -13.96
CA GLY A 124 11.87 -6.40 -13.93
C GLY A 124 10.76 -7.16 -14.66
N LYS A 125 9.59 -7.28 -14.01
CA LYS A 125 8.37 -7.78 -14.67
C LYS A 125 7.76 -6.67 -15.54
N PRO A 126 7.26 -6.98 -16.74
CA PRO A 126 6.79 -5.96 -17.68
C PRO A 126 5.43 -5.36 -17.30
N TYR A 127 4.59 -6.10 -16.58
CA TYR A 127 3.27 -5.67 -16.15
C TYR A 127 3.19 -5.57 -14.63
N THR A 128 2.39 -4.61 -14.14
CA THR A 128 2.13 -4.43 -12.72
C THR A 128 0.68 -4.76 -12.42
N LEU A 129 0.45 -5.67 -11.46
CA LEU A 129 -0.88 -6.06 -11.01
C LEU A 129 -1.11 -5.53 -9.60
N LEU A 130 -2.01 -4.57 -9.48
CA LEU A 130 -2.47 -4.05 -8.21
C LEU A 130 -3.63 -4.89 -7.71
N VAL A 131 -3.54 -5.37 -6.48
CA VAL A 131 -4.56 -6.27 -5.89
C VAL A 131 -5.04 -5.68 -4.57
N SER A 132 -6.36 -5.47 -4.45
CA SER A 132 -6.98 -5.07 -3.18
C SER A 132 -6.91 -6.21 -2.16
N LEU A 133 -6.78 -5.89 -0.87
CA LEU A 133 -6.73 -6.90 0.19
C LEU A 133 -8.14 -7.26 0.66
N ASP A 134 -8.89 -6.25 1.09
CA ASP A 134 -10.21 -6.40 1.70
C ASP A 134 -11.29 -6.78 0.70
N ASP A 135 -12.12 -7.73 1.10
CA ASP A 135 -13.21 -8.33 0.34
C ASP A 135 -12.76 -9.00 -0.98
N LEU A 136 -11.47 -8.99 -1.30
CA LEU A 136 -10.90 -9.60 -2.49
C LEU A 136 -10.05 -10.83 -2.18
N LEU A 137 -9.00 -10.69 -1.36
CA LEU A 137 -8.12 -11.78 -0.94
C LEU A 137 -8.54 -12.34 0.42
N VAL A 138 -8.96 -11.45 1.31
CA VAL A 138 -9.41 -11.81 2.65
C VAL A 138 -10.71 -11.08 2.97
N THR A 139 -11.50 -11.64 3.87
CA THR A 139 -12.61 -10.92 4.48
C THR A 139 -12.46 -10.97 6.00
N SER A 140 -12.67 -9.84 6.66
CA SER A 140 -12.56 -9.72 8.11
C SER A 140 -13.93 -9.47 8.71
N THR A 141 -14.36 -10.38 9.57
CA THR A 141 -15.63 -10.30 10.30
C THR A 141 -15.35 -10.06 11.77
N TRP A 142 -16.09 -9.15 12.40
CA TRP A 142 -16.01 -8.93 13.84
C TRP A 142 -17.15 -9.65 14.56
N ASP A 143 -16.82 -10.38 15.63
CA ASP A 143 -17.77 -11.01 16.54
C ASP A 143 -17.47 -10.57 17.98
N ARG A 144 -18.51 -10.44 18.81
CA ARG A 144 -18.37 -10.01 20.21
C ARG A 144 -17.62 -11.04 21.06
N GLN A 145 -17.74 -12.33 20.73
CA GLN A 145 -17.09 -13.41 21.50
C GLN A 145 -15.61 -13.59 21.11
N HIS A 146 -15.29 -13.47 19.83
CA HIS A 146 -13.98 -13.82 19.29
C HIS A 146 -13.18 -12.62 18.74
N GLY A 147 -13.76 -11.42 18.75
CA GLY A 147 -13.16 -10.23 18.17
C GLY A 147 -13.08 -10.29 16.64
N TRP A 148 -12.04 -9.69 16.08
CA TRP A 148 -11.75 -9.70 14.66
C TRP A 148 -11.27 -11.08 14.20
N ARG A 149 -11.93 -11.65 13.20
CA ARG A 149 -11.56 -12.89 12.54
C ARG A 149 -11.42 -12.65 11.05
N THR A 150 -10.29 -13.05 10.49
CA THR A 150 -10.01 -12.90 9.06
C THR A 150 -10.03 -14.27 8.40
N ALA A 151 -10.85 -14.41 7.37
CA ALA A 151 -10.90 -15.60 6.53
C ALA A 151 -10.11 -15.35 5.24
N LYS A 152 -9.42 -16.39 4.75
CA LYS A 152 -8.69 -16.37 3.48
C LYS A 152 -9.57 -16.88 2.36
N ARG A 153 -9.60 -16.17 1.22
CA ARG A 153 -10.37 -16.60 0.05
C ARG A 153 -9.78 -17.88 -0.54
N PRO A 154 -10.62 -18.85 -0.95
CA PRO A 154 -10.14 -20.07 -1.60
C PRO A 154 -9.27 -19.74 -2.82
N GLY A 155 -8.09 -20.36 -2.90
CA GLY A 155 -7.17 -20.21 -4.04
C GLY A 155 -6.27 -18.98 -4.01
N VAL A 156 -6.27 -18.16 -2.95
CA VAL A 156 -5.39 -16.98 -2.82
C VAL A 156 -3.91 -17.33 -2.92
N ASP A 157 -3.46 -18.38 -2.22
CA ASP A 157 -2.04 -18.76 -2.23
C ASP A 157 -1.60 -19.17 -3.64
N TYR A 158 -2.44 -19.95 -4.34
CA TYR A 158 -2.20 -20.35 -5.72
C TYR A 158 -2.21 -19.14 -6.67
N PHE A 159 -3.18 -18.24 -6.50
CA PHE A 159 -3.29 -17.02 -7.30
C PHE A 159 -2.02 -16.18 -7.18
N LEU A 160 -1.58 -15.85 -5.96
CA LEU A 160 -0.40 -15.01 -5.73
C LEU A 160 0.87 -15.67 -6.26
N ALA A 161 1.08 -16.95 -5.97
CA ALA A 161 2.28 -17.66 -6.37
C ALA A 161 2.37 -17.94 -7.88
N TYR A 162 1.23 -18.16 -8.54
CA TYR A 162 1.20 -18.36 -9.99
C TYR A 162 1.34 -17.04 -10.76
N ILE A 163 0.64 -15.99 -10.31
CA ILE A 163 0.61 -14.72 -11.04
C ILE A 163 1.89 -13.89 -10.89
N SER A 164 2.63 -14.07 -9.80
CA SER A 164 3.92 -13.40 -9.56
C SER A 164 4.99 -13.76 -10.61
N GLN A 165 4.83 -14.89 -11.30
CA GLN A 165 5.71 -15.26 -12.42
C GLN A 165 5.58 -14.28 -13.60
N PHE A 166 4.40 -13.69 -13.79
CA PHE A 166 4.06 -12.84 -14.93
C PHE A 166 4.03 -11.34 -14.58
N TYR A 167 3.57 -11.01 -13.37
CA TYR A 167 3.32 -9.64 -12.94
C TYR A 167 4.19 -9.24 -11.75
N GLU A 168 4.52 -7.95 -11.69
CA GLU A 168 4.90 -7.29 -10.44
C GLU A 168 3.61 -7.15 -9.59
N VAL A 169 3.48 -7.98 -8.57
CA VAL A 169 2.28 -7.99 -7.71
C VAL A 169 2.44 -6.94 -6.61
N VAL A 170 1.53 -5.98 -6.61
CA VAL A 170 1.49 -4.89 -5.63
C VAL A 170 0.18 -4.97 -4.87
N ILE A 171 0.24 -5.20 -3.56
CA ILE A 171 -0.96 -5.11 -2.73
C ILE A 171 -1.27 -3.63 -2.53
N PHE A 172 -2.48 -3.20 -2.89
CA PHE A 172 -2.95 -1.84 -2.63
C PHE A 172 -4.21 -1.90 -1.78
N THR A 173 -4.06 -1.71 -0.47
CA THR A 173 -5.15 -1.78 0.50
C THR A 173 -5.53 -0.40 1.05
N THR A 174 -6.80 -0.25 1.41
CA THR A 174 -7.30 0.90 2.18
C THR A 174 -7.13 0.73 3.68
N GLN A 175 -6.65 -0.43 4.13
CA GLN A 175 -6.30 -0.64 5.53
C GLN A 175 -5.02 0.07 5.94
N TYR A 176 -4.94 0.42 7.22
CA TYR A 176 -3.69 0.93 7.80
C TYR A 176 -2.63 -0.16 7.89
N HIS A 177 -1.37 0.27 7.90
CA HIS A 177 -0.22 -0.62 7.99
C HIS A 177 -0.31 -1.62 9.14
N TYR A 178 -0.66 -1.15 10.35
CA TYR A 178 -0.70 -1.97 11.56
C TYR A 178 -1.76 -3.09 11.52
N THR A 179 -2.83 -2.95 10.73
CA THR A 179 -3.86 -3.99 10.60
C THR A 179 -3.55 -4.97 9.47
N ALA A 180 -3.08 -4.45 8.33
CA ALA A 180 -2.89 -5.26 7.14
C ALA A 180 -1.56 -6.02 7.13
N MET A 181 -0.49 -5.48 7.70
CA MET A 181 0.83 -6.11 7.64
C MET A 181 0.86 -7.53 8.23
N PRO A 182 0.29 -7.80 9.43
CA PRO A 182 0.25 -9.16 9.98
C PRO A 182 -0.55 -10.15 9.13
N ILE A 183 -1.53 -9.67 8.36
CA ILE A 183 -2.30 -10.50 7.43
C ILE A 183 -1.43 -10.84 6.22
N LEU A 184 -0.74 -9.86 5.66
CA LEU A 184 0.14 -10.03 4.50
C LEU A 184 1.33 -10.93 4.80
N GLU A 185 1.93 -10.81 5.98
CA GLU A 185 3.02 -11.71 6.43
C GLU A 185 2.55 -13.17 6.56
N LYS A 186 1.27 -13.40 6.87
CA LYS A 186 0.71 -14.76 6.89
C LYS A 186 0.38 -15.29 5.50
N LEU A 187 0.05 -14.41 4.55
CA LEU A 187 -0.23 -14.78 3.15
C LEU A 187 1.06 -15.04 2.37
N ASP A 188 2.11 -14.26 2.61
CA ASP A 188 3.41 -14.38 1.94
C ASP A 188 4.54 -14.26 2.96
N LYS A 189 4.78 -15.35 3.71
CA LYS A 189 5.76 -15.41 4.82
C LYS A 189 7.17 -15.00 4.40
N TYR A 190 7.56 -15.37 3.19
CA TYR A 190 8.92 -15.18 2.68
C TYR A 190 9.05 -13.96 1.74
N ASN A 191 7.96 -13.23 1.50
CA ASN A 191 7.88 -12.12 0.54
C ASN A 191 8.34 -12.51 -0.88
N PHE A 192 8.01 -13.72 -1.33
CA PHE A 192 8.40 -14.20 -2.67
C PHE A 192 7.43 -13.77 -3.77
N PHE A 193 6.17 -13.51 -3.43
CA PHE A 193 5.11 -13.29 -4.40
C PHE A 193 4.71 -11.81 -4.49
N ILE A 194 4.64 -11.14 -3.35
CA ILE A 194 4.24 -9.73 -3.25
C ILE A 194 5.49 -8.83 -3.31
N THR A 195 5.62 -8.04 -4.38
CA THR A 195 6.78 -7.15 -4.57
C THR A 195 6.69 -5.90 -3.70
N HIS A 196 5.51 -5.26 -3.66
CA HIS A 196 5.29 -4.04 -2.90
C HIS A 196 3.94 -4.04 -2.17
N LYS A 197 3.88 -3.32 -1.05
CA LYS A 197 2.70 -3.24 -0.16
C LYS A 197 2.36 -1.77 0.07
N LEU A 198 1.22 -1.33 -0.45
CA LEU A 198 0.68 0.01 -0.31
C LEU A 198 -0.54 -0.03 0.62
N PHE A 199 -0.55 0.85 1.61
CA PHE A 199 -1.56 0.92 2.66
C PHE A 199 -2.42 2.19 2.54
N ARG A 200 -3.25 2.46 3.55
CA ARG A 200 -4.13 3.64 3.62
C ARG A 200 -3.42 4.96 3.30
N ASP A 201 -2.18 5.13 3.74
CA ASP A 201 -1.41 6.37 3.56
C ASP A 201 -1.04 6.66 2.09
N ALA A 202 -1.11 5.64 1.23
CA ALA A 202 -0.91 5.75 -0.21
C ALA A 202 -2.20 6.11 -0.99
N THR A 203 -3.36 6.12 -0.33
CA THR A 203 -4.66 6.40 -0.97
C THR A 203 -5.05 7.88 -0.80
N ARG A 204 -5.89 8.39 -1.71
CA ARG A 204 -6.39 9.77 -1.65
C ARG A 204 -7.85 9.80 -1.19
N SER A 205 -8.28 10.94 -0.65
CA SER A 205 -9.69 11.20 -0.38
C SER A 205 -10.20 12.26 -1.36
N ILE A 206 -11.13 11.89 -2.24
CA ILE A 206 -11.80 12.82 -3.16
C ILE A 206 -13.27 12.87 -2.77
N ASN A 207 -13.76 14.06 -2.41
CA ASN A 207 -15.15 14.27 -1.99
C ASN A 207 -15.60 13.34 -0.84
N GLY A 208 -14.70 13.02 0.09
CA GLY A 208 -14.96 12.13 1.23
C GLY A 208 -14.94 10.63 0.88
N LYS A 209 -14.66 10.27 -0.37
CA LYS A 209 -14.49 8.88 -0.81
C LYS A 209 -13.02 8.53 -0.97
N ILE A 210 -12.64 7.32 -0.59
CA ILE A 210 -11.27 6.83 -0.73
C ILE A 210 -11.06 6.38 -2.17
N VAL A 211 -10.01 6.88 -2.81
CA VAL A 211 -9.66 6.56 -4.19
C VAL A 211 -8.21 6.07 -4.25
N LYS A 212 -7.96 5.10 -5.15
CA LYS A 212 -6.63 4.55 -5.43
C LYS A 212 -6.14 5.19 -6.73
N ASP A 213 -5.37 6.27 -6.58
CA ASP A 213 -4.90 7.05 -7.71
C ASP A 213 -3.61 6.43 -8.30
N LEU A 214 -3.73 5.90 -9.52
CA LEU A 214 -2.64 5.20 -10.21
C LEU A 214 -1.58 6.15 -10.79
N SER A 215 -1.88 7.46 -10.90
CA SER A 215 -0.94 8.45 -11.44
C SER A 215 0.32 8.60 -10.59
N TYR A 216 0.26 8.23 -9.30
CA TYR A 216 1.38 8.28 -8.38
C TYR A 216 2.19 6.98 -8.33
N LEU A 217 1.81 5.94 -9.07
CA LEU A 217 2.44 4.62 -8.97
C LEU A 217 3.87 4.57 -9.53
N ASN A 218 4.27 5.55 -10.35
CA ASN A 218 5.55 5.54 -11.08
C ASN A 218 5.68 4.31 -12.01
N ARG A 219 4.62 4.00 -12.74
CA ARG A 219 4.52 2.88 -13.68
C ARG A 219 3.81 3.34 -14.94
N ASP A 220 4.11 2.68 -16.05
CA ASP A 220 3.41 2.91 -17.31
C ASP A 220 1.98 2.37 -17.24
N LEU A 221 0.98 3.27 -17.24
CA LEU A 221 -0.44 2.91 -17.13
C LEU A 221 -0.91 1.97 -18.25
N SER A 222 -0.24 1.92 -19.41
CA SER A 222 -0.58 0.94 -20.45
C SER A 222 -0.32 -0.52 -20.03
N LYS A 223 0.41 -0.73 -18.93
CA LYS A 223 0.80 -2.06 -18.41
C LYS A 223 0.38 -2.28 -16.95
N VAL A 224 -0.50 -1.44 -16.42
CA VAL A 224 -1.02 -1.54 -15.05
C VAL A 224 -2.45 -2.05 -15.07
N VAL A 225 -2.74 -3.04 -14.23
CA VAL A 225 -4.10 -3.56 -14.01
C VAL A 225 -4.41 -3.49 -12.52
N LEU A 226 -5.56 -2.92 -12.14
CA LEU A 226 -6.06 -2.87 -10.76
C LEU A 226 -7.24 -3.83 -10.57
N LEU A 227 -7.10 -4.78 -9.64
CA LEU A 227 -8.19 -5.64 -9.17
C LEU A 227 -8.75 -5.07 -7.87
N ASP A 228 -10.02 -4.67 -7.90
CA ASP A 228 -10.70 -4.15 -6.73
C ASP A 228 -12.14 -4.65 -6.65
N THR A 229 -12.78 -4.43 -5.51
CA THR A 229 -14.17 -4.80 -5.23
C THR A 229 -15.06 -3.60 -4.96
N HIS A 230 -14.48 -2.41 -4.83
CA HIS A 230 -15.20 -1.17 -4.57
C HIS A 230 -15.04 -0.20 -5.75
N GLU A 231 -16.18 0.29 -6.24
CA GLU A 231 -16.24 1.25 -7.35
C GLU A 231 -15.58 2.60 -7.00
N ASP A 232 -15.69 3.03 -5.72
CA ASP A 232 -15.07 4.28 -5.27
C ASP A 232 -13.54 4.26 -5.43
N HIS A 233 -12.91 3.11 -5.18
CA HIS A 233 -11.45 2.97 -5.28
C HIS A 233 -10.95 3.20 -6.71
N ILE A 234 -11.71 2.76 -7.71
CA ILE A 234 -11.33 2.77 -9.12
C ILE A 234 -11.74 4.05 -9.86
N SER A 235 -12.48 4.94 -9.19
CA SER A 235 -13.09 6.14 -9.79
C SER A 235 -12.15 7.05 -10.58
N THR A 236 -10.84 7.01 -10.29
CA THR A 236 -9.83 7.81 -11.00
C THR A 236 -9.34 7.19 -12.30
N HIS A 237 -9.29 5.86 -12.40
CA HIS A 237 -8.74 5.10 -13.53
C HIS A 237 -9.60 3.85 -13.82
N PRO A 238 -10.88 4.01 -14.19
CA PRO A 238 -11.76 2.87 -14.49
C PRO A 238 -11.24 2.01 -15.64
N GLU A 239 -10.57 2.61 -16.63
CA GLU A 239 -10.02 1.93 -17.81
C GLU A 239 -8.88 0.95 -17.51
N ASN A 240 -8.24 1.09 -16.34
CA ASN A 240 -7.17 0.22 -15.85
C ASN A 240 -7.66 -0.79 -14.82
N SER A 241 -8.95 -0.80 -14.50
CA SER A 241 -9.49 -1.49 -13.34
C SER A 241 -10.48 -2.59 -13.71
N ILE A 242 -10.44 -3.69 -12.96
CA ILE A 242 -11.41 -4.78 -13.03
C ILE A 242 -12.13 -4.84 -11.69
N LEU A 243 -13.43 -4.58 -11.72
CA LEU A 243 -14.28 -4.68 -10.54
C LEU A 243 -14.75 -6.13 -10.37
N LEU A 244 -14.34 -6.77 -9.28
CA LEU A 244 -14.75 -8.12 -8.90
C LEU A 244 -15.84 -8.05 -7.82
N PRO A 245 -16.74 -9.05 -7.76
CA PRO A 245 -17.71 -9.14 -6.68
C PRO A 245 -16.98 -9.34 -5.35
N LYS A 246 -17.49 -8.66 -4.32
CA LYS A 246 -17.02 -8.81 -2.93
C LYS A 246 -17.18 -10.26 -2.47
N TRP A 247 -16.13 -10.80 -1.89
CA TRP A 247 -16.15 -12.13 -1.31
C TRP A 247 -16.63 -12.09 0.13
N THR A 248 -17.74 -12.77 0.41
CA THR A 248 -18.41 -12.76 1.73
C THR A 248 -17.99 -13.92 2.64
N GLY A 249 -16.93 -14.65 2.29
CA GLY A 249 -16.46 -15.81 3.08
C GLY A 249 -16.91 -17.19 2.57
N ASP A 250 -17.55 -17.29 1.40
CA ASP A 250 -17.97 -18.59 0.84
C ASP A 250 -16.75 -19.46 0.48
N PRO A 251 -16.57 -20.65 1.07
CA PRO A 251 -15.47 -21.57 0.76
C PRO A 251 -15.54 -22.20 -0.64
N LYS A 252 -16.70 -22.13 -1.32
CA LYS A 252 -16.87 -22.65 -2.68
C LYS A 252 -16.59 -21.60 -3.77
N ASP A 253 -16.24 -20.38 -3.37
CA ASP A 253 -15.90 -19.32 -4.31
C ASP A 253 -14.73 -19.73 -5.21
N LYS A 254 -14.87 -19.48 -6.51
CA LYS A 254 -13.83 -19.69 -7.52
C LYS A 254 -13.48 -18.43 -8.28
N GLY A 255 -14.04 -17.28 -7.90
CA GLY A 255 -13.95 -16.04 -8.66
C GLY A 255 -12.52 -15.52 -8.81
N LEU A 256 -11.66 -15.72 -7.80
CA LEU A 256 -10.26 -15.30 -7.89
C LEU A 256 -9.46 -16.20 -8.84
N VAL A 257 -9.67 -17.52 -8.78
CA VAL A 257 -8.96 -18.50 -9.62
C VAL A 257 -9.42 -18.42 -11.07
N SER A 258 -10.71 -18.13 -11.31
CA SER A 258 -11.26 -17.99 -12.66
C SER A 258 -10.73 -16.76 -13.42
N MET A 259 -10.12 -15.80 -12.72
CA MET A 259 -9.47 -14.63 -13.33
C MET A 259 -8.06 -14.92 -13.84
N ILE A 260 -7.40 -15.99 -13.36
CA ILE A 260 -6.03 -16.35 -13.77
C ILE A 260 -5.92 -16.51 -15.29
N PRO A 261 -6.84 -17.24 -15.98
CA PRO A 261 -6.82 -17.38 -17.43
C PRO A 261 -6.78 -16.09 -18.23
N PHE A 262 -7.51 -15.09 -17.75
CA PHE A 262 -7.55 -13.79 -18.39
C PHE A 262 -6.22 -13.04 -18.19
N LEU A 263 -5.74 -12.96 -16.95
CA LEU A 263 -4.51 -12.22 -16.61
C LEU A 263 -3.27 -12.86 -17.25
N GLU A 264 -3.13 -14.18 -17.21
CA GLU A 264 -1.99 -14.85 -17.85
C GLU A 264 -1.96 -14.59 -19.37
N SER A 265 -3.13 -14.51 -20.00
CA SER A 265 -3.21 -14.28 -21.44
C SER A 265 -2.71 -12.89 -21.84
N LEU A 266 -3.01 -11.87 -21.03
CA LEU A 266 -2.50 -10.51 -21.23
C LEU A 266 -0.97 -10.49 -21.20
N ALA A 267 -0.37 -11.19 -20.23
CA ALA A 267 1.08 -11.27 -20.09
C ALA A 267 1.74 -12.13 -21.18
N ILE A 268 1.15 -13.28 -21.53
CA ILE A 268 1.68 -14.22 -22.54
C ILE A 268 1.66 -13.59 -23.95
N TYR A 269 0.55 -12.95 -24.34
CA TYR A 269 0.45 -12.27 -25.63
C TYR A 269 1.21 -10.94 -25.68
N LYS A 270 1.71 -10.45 -24.54
CA LYS A 270 2.46 -9.20 -24.41
C LYS A 270 1.71 -8.02 -25.03
N ALA A 271 0.46 -7.83 -24.60
CA ALA A 271 -0.37 -6.72 -25.05
C ALA A 271 0.35 -5.37 -24.83
N PRO A 272 0.50 -4.52 -25.87
CA PRO A 272 1.21 -3.25 -25.72
C PRO A 272 0.46 -2.27 -24.81
N ASP A 273 -0.87 -2.34 -24.79
CA ASP A 273 -1.74 -1.57 -23.91
C ASP A 273 -2.90 -2.47 -23.43
N VAL A 274 -3.10 -2.52 -22.11
CA VAL A 274 -4.15 -3.33 -21.48
C VAL A 274 -5.53 -2.65 -21.53
N ARG A 275 -5.59 -1.31 -21.57
CA ARG A 275 -6.84 -0.54 -21.40
C ARG A 275 -7.90 -0.86 -22.46
N PRO A 276 -7.59 -0.94 -23.77
CA PRO A 276 -8.59 -1.31 -24.78
C PRO A 276 -9.12 -2.73 -24.61
N ILE A 277 -8.29 -3.63 -24.06
CA ILE A 277 -8.70 -5.01 -23.78
C ILE A 277 -9.66 -5.02 -22.60
N LEU A 278 -9.34 -4.31 -21.51
CA LEU A 278 -10.19 -4.20 -20.32
C LEU A 278 -11.55 -3.58 -20.66
N GLU A 279 -11.56 -2.51 -21.47
CA GLU A 279 -12.78 -1.85 -21.93
C GLU A 279 -13.74 -2.81 -22.65
N ALA A 280 -13.21 -3.75 -23.44
CA ALA A 280 -14.04 -4.74 -24.14
C ALA A 280 -14.80 -5.71 -23.21
N TYR A 281 -14.35 -5.83 -21.95
CA TYR A 281 -15.00 -6.61 -20.90
C TYR A 281 -15.70 -5.76 -19.84
N HIS A 282 -15.72 -4.44 -19.99
CA HIS A 282 -16.37 -3.54 -19.04
C HIS A 282 -17.86 -3.89 -18.86
N GLY A 283 -18.31 -3.97 -17.61
CA GLY A 283 -19.68 -4.33 -17.26
C GLY A 283 -20.06 -5.81 -17.47
N LYS A 284 -19.10 -6.67 -17.82
CA LYS A 284 -19.31 -8.13 -17.98
C LYS A 284 -18.47 -8.89 -16.97
N ASP A 285 -18.85 -10.14 -16.71
CA ASP A 285 -17.99 -11.06 -15.97
C ASP A 285 -16.80 -11.48 -16.84
N VAL A 286 -15.63 -10.91 -16.56
CA VAL A 286 -14.39 -11.13 -17.31
C VAL A 286 -14.02 -12.61 -17.35
N SER A 287 -14.22 -13.35 -16.26
CA SER A 287 -13.84 -14.77 -16.17
C SER A 287 -14.66 -15.61 -17.16
N ILE A 288 -15.97 -15.42 -17.17
CA ILE A 288 -16.90 -16.22 -17.98
C ILE A 288 -16.77 -15.86 -19.45
N GLU A 289 -16.72 -14.57 -19.78
CA GLU A 289 -16.63 -14.11 -21.17
C GLU A 289 -15.28 -14.47 -21.81
N TYR A 290 -14.20 -14.39 -21.04
CA TYR A 290 -12.89 -14.82 -21.51
C TYR A 290 -12.86 -16.35 -21.75
N ALA A 291 -13.41 -17.15 -20.84
CA ALA A 291 -13.47 -18.60 -21.00
C ALA A 291 -14.24 -19.01 -22.28
N LYS A 292 -15.33 -18.32 -22.62
CA LYS A 292 -16.06 -18.53 -23.88
C LYS A 292 -15.19 -18.22 -25.10
N LYS A 293 -14.55 -17.03 -25.12
CA LYS A 293 -13.66 -16.61 -26.21
C LYS A 293 -12.48 -17.56 -26.40
N GLU A 294 -11.92 -18.06 -25.30
CA GLU A 294 -10.83 -19.03 -25.34
C GLU A 294 -11.29 -20.38 -25.93
N ALA A 295 -12.46 -20.87 -25.53
CA ALA A 295 -13.05 -22.09 -26.07
C ALA A 295 -13.31 -21.97 -27.58
N GLU A 296 -13.85 -20.82 -28.03
CA GLU A 296 -14.05 -20.53 -29.45
C GLU A 296 -12.72 -20.49 -30.22
N ALA A 297 -11.70 -19.82 -29.68
CA ALA A 297 -10.37 -19.76 -30.31
C ALA A 297 -9.74 -21.15 -30.43
N LYS A 298 -9.89 -21.99 -29.40
CA LYS A 298 -9.43 -23.38 -29.42
C LYS A 298 -10.19 -24.22 -30.45
N GLN A 299 -11.51 -24.08 -30.55
CA GLN A 299 -12.30 -24.77 -31.57
C GLN A 299 -11.87 -24.38 -32.98
N ARG A 300 -11.66 -23.07 -33.25
CA ARG A 300 -11.15 -22.60 -34.55
C ARG A 300 -9.79 -23.20 -34.88
N HIS A 301 -8.87 -23.25 -33.92
CA HIS A 301 -7.56 -23.89 -34.11
C HIS A 301 -7.70 -25.39 -34.44
N ILE A 302 -8.57 -26.12 -33.73
CA ILE A 302 -8.86 -27.54 -34.03
C ILE A 302 -9.43 -27.71 -35.44
N GLU A 303 -10.38 -26.85 -35.84
CA GLU A 303 -10.99 -26.89 -37.16
C GLU A 303 -9.98 -26.61 -38.28
N GLU A 304 -9.17 -25.56 -38.14
CA GLU A 304 -8.10 -25.23 -39.08
C GLU A 304 -7.08 -26.35 -39.21
N TRP A 305 -6.67 -26.93 -38.07
CA TRP A 305 -5.79 -28.09 -38.06
C TRP A 305 -6.43 -29.30 -38.76
N SER A 306 -7.72 -29.57 -38.50
CA SER A 306 -8.45 -30.67 -39.13
C SER A 306 -8.60 -30.47 -40.64
N LYS A 307 -8.85 -29.24 -41.11
CA LYS A 307 -8.93 -28.88 -42.53
C LYS A 307 -7.57 -29.05 -43.21
N LYS A 308 -6.49 -28.59 -42.58
CA LYS A 308 -5.11 -28.76 -43.06
C LYS A 308 -4.70 -30.23 -43.10
N SER A 309 -5.04 -31.01 -42.08
CA SER A 309 -4.77 -32.44 -42.01
C SER A 309 -5.53 -33.23 -43.09
N LYS A 310 -6.80 -32.88 -43.35
CA LYS A 310 -7.59 -33.47 -44.45
C LYS A 310 -7.03 -33.10 -45.83
N GLY A 311 -6.54 -31.88 -46.04
CA GLY A 311 -5.88 -31.47 -47.28
C GLY A 311 -4.56 -32.21 -47.57
N VAL A 312 -3.77 -32.50 -46.51
CA VAL A 312 -2.48 -33.21 -46.64
C VAL A 312 -2.66 -34.73 -46.84
N SER A 313 -3.82 -35.30 -46.52
CA SER A 313 -4.11 -36.73 -46.79
C SER A 313 -4.14 -37.10 -48.29
N SER A 314 -4.18 -36.11 -49.18
CA SER A 314 -4.16 -36.29 -50.64
C SER A 314 -2.79 -36.07 -51.30
N SER A 315 -1.76 -35.68 -50.54
CA SER A 315 -0.39 -35.51 -51.04
C SER A 315 0.56 -36.51 -50.39
N LEU A 316 0.81 -37.60 -51.12
CA LEU A 316 1.77 -38.68 -50.87
C LEU A 316 2.98 -38.24 -50.03
N THR A 317 3.02 -38.68 -48.77
CA THR A 317 4.17 -38.46 -47.88
C THR A 317 5.27 -39.46 -48.26
N LEU A 318 6.27 -38.99 -49.02
CA LEU A 318 7.45 -39.74 -49.49
C LEU A 318 8.24 -40.45 -48.36
N SER A 319 7.99 -40.10 -47.11
CA SER A 319 8.59 -40.70 -45.90
C SER A 319 8.07 -42.10 -45.56
N SER A 320 6.99 -42.60 -46.18
CA SER A 320 6.52 -43.97 -45.98
C SER A 320 7.19 -45.01 -46.91
N MET A 321 8.06 -44.60 -47.84
CA MET A 321 8.79 -45.50 -48.73
C MET A 321 10.19 -45.90 -48.24
N PHE A 322 10.76 -45.17 -47.26
CA PHE A 322 12.03 -45.53 -46.62
C PHE A 322 11.74 -46.00 -45.19
N GLY A 323 11.63 -47.32 -45.02
CA GLY A 323 11.14 -47.99 -43.81
C GLY A 323 11.92 -47.70 -42.52
N GLY A 324 11.57 -46.61 -41.85
CA GLY A 324 11.89 -46.37 -40.44
C GLY A 324 10.79 -46.88 -39.51
N PRO A 325 11.11 -47.38 -38.31
CA PRO A 325 10.12 -47.92 -37.36
C PRO A 325 9.20 -46.78 -36.89
N SER A 326 7.95 -46.81 -37.37
CA SER A 326 6.94 -45.79 -37.07
C SER A 326 5.99 -46.26 -35.97
N SER A 327 6.50 -46.31 -34.74
CA SER A 327 5.65 -46.28 -33.54
C SER A 327 5.66 -44.87 -32.95
N GLN A 328 5.09 -43.92 -33.69
CA GLN A 328 4.65 -42.63 -33.16
C GLN A 328 3.12 -42.62 -33.27
N PRO A 329 2.38 -42.48 -32.16
CA PRO A 329 0.92 -42.44 -32.22
C PRO A 329 0.51 -41.24 -33.09
N ARG A 330 -0.20 -41.50 -34.19
CA ARG A 330 -0.82 -40.45 -34.99
C ARG A 330 -1.95 -39.82 -34.17
N SER A 331 -2.01 -38.48 -34.27
CA SER A 331 -3.14 -37.57 -34.00
C SER A 331 -3.49 -37.20 -32.56
N ALA A 332 -2.59 -36.50 -31.85
CA ALA A 332 -3.03 -35.49 -30.88
C ALA A 332 -3.10 -34.13 -31.60
N VAL A 333 -4.18 -33.35 -31.38
CA VAL A 333 -4.27 -31.96 -31.86
C VAL A 333 -3.08 -31.20 -31.27
N PRO A 334 -2.34 -30.41 -32.06
CA PRO A 334 -1.23 -29.61 -31.53
C PRO A 334 -1.76 -28.59 -30.51
N LEU A 335 -1.07 -28.50 -29.37
CA LEU A 335 -1.39 -27.52 -28.33
C LEU A 335 -1.33 -26.11 -28.90
N THR A 336 -2.28 -25.26 -28.52
CA THR A 336 -2.27 -23.84 -28.86
C THR A 336 -1.07 -23.15 -28.20
N TYR A 337 -0.56 -22.07 -28.78
CA TYR A 337 0.57 -21.29 -28.21
C TYR A 337 0.36 -20.95 -26.72
N LEU A 338 -0.84 -20.47 -26.39
CA LEU A 338 -1.26 -20.16 -25.02
C LEU A 338 -1.22 -21.40 -24.10
N GLU A 339 -1.69 -22.56 -24.58
CA GLU A 339 -1.66 -23.82 -23.81
C GLU A 339 -0.24 -24.31 -23.57
N GLN A 340 0.65 -24.21 -24.56
CA GLN A 340 2.06 -24.55 -24.41
C GLN A 340 2.72 -23.67 -23.34
N LYS A 341 2.48 -22.35 -23.39
CA LYS A 341 3.03 -21.40 -22.43
C LYS A 341 2.48 -21.59 -21.02
N ARG A 342 1.20 -21.93 -20.88
CA ARG A 342 0.58 -22.29 -19.59
C ARG A 342 1.21 -23.53 -18.99
N LEU A 343 1.47 -24.55 -19.82
CA LEU A 343 2.07 -25.79 -19.36
C LEU A 343 3.50 -25.56 -18.85
N GLU A 344 4.29 -24.75 -19.55
CA GLU A 344 5.61 -24.29 -19.11
C GLU A 344 5.52 -23.53 -17.77
N ALA A 345 4.61 -22.56 -17.64
CA ALA A 345 4.41 -21.81 -16.40
C ALA A 345 3.93 -22.71 -15.23
N GLN A 346 3.07 -23.69 -15.51
CA GLN A 346 2.64 -24.66 -14.49
C GLN A 346 3.76 -25.60 -14.06
N GLN A 347 4.67 -25.97 -14.95
CA GLN A 347 5.86 -26.73 -14.60
C GLN A 347 6.77 -25.90 -13.71
N LEU A 348 7.05 -24.65 -14.10
CA LEU A 348 7.85 -23.73 -13.30
C LEU A 348 7.25 -23.52 -11.90
N TYR A 349 5.94 -23.29 -11.82
CA TYR A 349 5.22 -23.19 -10.53
C TYR A 349 5.45 -24.43 -9.65
N LYS A 350 5.32 -25.64 -10.19
CA LYS A 350 5.50 -26.87 -9.43
C LYS A 350 6.95 -27.04 -8.95
N GLU A 351 7.91 -26.68 -9.79
CA GLU A 351 9.33 -26.69 -9.46
C GLU A 351 9.65 -25.70 -8.33
N GLU A 352 9.15 -24.46 -8.42
CA GLU A 352 9.31 -23.44 -7.38
C GLU A 352 8.67 -23.88 -6.05
N GLN A 353 7.45 -24.43 -6.08
CA GLN A 353 6.79 -24.93 -4.88
C GLN A 353 7.54 -26.11 -4.25
N ALA A 354 8.04 -27.04 -5.07
CA ALA A 354 8.86 -28.15 -4.61
C ALA A 354 10.17 -27.66 -3.98
N TYR A 355 10.80 -26.64 -4.58
CA TYR A 355 12.00 -26.02 -4.06
C TYR A 355 11.76 -25.32 -2.72
N ILE A 356 10.69 -24.53 -2.60
CA ILE A 356 10.28 -23.87 -1.35
C ILE A 356 10.00 -24.89 -0.25
N MET A 357 9.30 -25.99 -0.57
CA MET A 357 9.02 -27.06 0.39
C MET A 357 10.29 -27.79 0.84
N ALA A 358 11.23 -28.05 -0.07
CA ALA A 358 12.49 -28.72 0.25
C ALA A 358 13.42 -27.88 1.15
N HIS A 359 13.41 -26.56 0.99
CA HIS A 359 14.31 -25.64 1.72
C HIS A 359 13.59 -24.82 2.80
N ARG A 360 12.39 -25.23 3.22
CA ARG A 360 11.56 -24.49 4.17
C ARG A 360 12.28 -24.15 5.47
N GLU A 361 13.02 -25.10 6.04
CA GLU A 361 13.76 -24.89 7.29
C GLU A 361 14.89 -23.86 7.15
N GLU A 362 15.53 -23.83 5.98
CA GLU A 362 16.58 -22.86 5.67
C GLU A 362 15.99 -21.44 5.58
N PHE A 363 14.86 -21.29 4.87
CA PHE A 363 14.15 -20.02 4.79
C PHE A 363 13.65 -19.53 6.16
N ASP A 364 13.15 -20.45 6.99
CA ASP A 364 12.70 -20.09 8.34
C ASP A 364 13.88 -19.60 9.21
N ARG A 365 15.06 -20.24 9.14
CA ARG A 365 16.27 -19.76 9.83
C ARG A 365 16.74 -18.40 9.32
N LEU A 366 16.74 -18.20 8.01
CA LEU A 366 17.16 -16.93 7.41
C LEU A 366 16.22 -15.79 7.81
N LEU A 367 14.91 -16.06 7.85
CA LEU A 367 13.91 -15.09 8.30
C LEU A 367 14.09 -14.73 9.78
N GLU A 368 14.38 -15.70 10.65
CA GLU A 368 14.66 -15.45 12.06
C GLU A 368 15.94 -14.60 12.27
N GLN A 369 16.98 -14.87 11.49
CA GLN A 369 18.22 -14.07 11.51
C GLN A 369 17.97 -12.62 11.06
N ASP A 370 17.20 -12.42 9.99
CA ASP A 370 16.85 -11.08 9.50
C ASP A 370 16.01 -10.32 10.54
N GLN A 371 15.05 -10.97 11.20
CA GLN A 371 14.29 -10.38 12.29
C GLN A 371 15.16 -9.99 13.49
N GLN A 372 16.14 -10.84 13.86
CA GLN A 372 17.10 -10.51 14.92
C GLN A 372 17.96 -9.31 14.53
N ALA A 373 18.51 -9.30 13.31
CA ALA A 373 19.30 -8.17 12.82
C ALA A 373 18.50 -6.87 12.76
N MET A 374 17.22 -6.93 12.34
CA MET A 374 16.34 -5.76 12.36
C MET A 374 16.08 -5.27 13.79
N ASN A 375 15.84 -6.18 14.74
CA ASN A 375 15.61 -5.82 16.15
C ASN A 375 16.87 -5.25 16.81
N GLU A 376 18.04 -5.78 16.49
CA GLU A 376 19.34 -5.27 16.96
C GLU A 376 19.68 -3.91 16.34
N GLY A 377 19.26 -3.66 15.10
CA GLY A 377 19.41 -2.38 14.40
C GLY A 377 18.40 -1.30 14.81
N GLN A 378 17.35 -1.64 15.57
CA GLN A 378 16.45 -0.64 16.13
C GLN A 378 17.07 -0.02 17.38
N PRO A 379 17.16 1.32 17.49
CA PRO A 379 17.67 1.95 18.70
C PRO A 379 16.78 1.54 19.88
N ASN A 380 17.34 0.81 20.84
CA ASN A 380 16.62 0.20 21.94
C ASN A 380 16.10 1.23 22.97
N SER A 381 16.42 2.51 22.76
CA SER A 381 16.05 3.61 23.64
C SER A 381 15.67 4.86 22.86
N LEU A 382 14.66 5.60 23.35
CA LEU A 382 14.29 6.93 22.86
C LEU A 382 15.48 7.91 22.84
N TRP A 383 16.45 7.73 23.73
CA TRP A 383 17.68 8.52 23.77
C TRP A 383 18.65 8.19 22.64
N GLU A 384 18.70 6.94 22.23
CA GLU A 384 19.54 6.47 21.12
C GLU A 384 18.93 6.89 19.78
N MET A 385 17.60 6.83 19.66
CA MET A 385 16.85 7.41 18.55
C MET A 385 17.02 8.94 18.47
N PHE A 386 17.00 9.65 19.61
CA PHE A 386 17.26 11.09 19.68
C PHE A 386 18.70 11.44 19.31
N GLY A 387 19.68 10.65 19.77
CA GLY A 387 21.09 10.81 19.40
C GLY A 387 21.35 10.60 17.91
N LEU A 388 20.66 9.64 17.29
CA LEU A 388 20.73 9.38 15.84
C LEU A 388 20.11 10.53 15.01
N MET A 389 19.00 11.11 15.47
CA MET A 389 18.36 12.26 14.81
C MET A 389 19.10 13.59 15.00
N THR A 390 19.82 13.75 16.11
CA THR A 390 20.53 15.00 16.44
C THR A 390 22.02 14.96 16.11
N GLY A 391 22.54 13.82 15.63
CA GLY A 391 23.97 13.63 15.34
C GLY A 391 24.85 13.63 16.60
N GLN A 392 24.27 13.58 17.79
CA GLN A 392 25.00 13.53 19.06
C GLN A 392 24.97 12.11 19.63
N THR A 393 26.06 11.38 19.45
CA THR A 393 26.32 10.16 20.21
C THR A 393 26.62 10.52 21.67
N LYS A 394 25.94 9.87 22.61
CA LYS A 394 26.10 10.04 24.07
C LYS A 394 27.60 10.04 24.47
N PRO A 395 28.06 10.94 25.36
CA PRO A 395 29.40 10.80 25.94
C PRO A 395 29.45 9.53 26.81
N ALA A 396 30.46 8.71 26.59
CA ALA A 396 30.68 7.48 27.35
C ALA A 396 30.93 7.79 28.83
N ASP A 397 30.18 7.15 29.73
CA ASP A 397 30.48 7.13 31.16
C ASP A 397 31.70 6.22 31.42
N PRO A 398 32.69 6.64 32.23
CA PRO A 398 33.90 5.89 32.45
C PRO A 398 33.76 4.94 33.64
N ALA A 399 33.19 3.75 33.47
CA ALA A 399 33.35 2.64 34.42
C ALA A 399 32.75 1.31 33.92
N ALA A 400 33.54 0.52 33.17
CA ALA A 400 33.50 -0.95 33.23
C ALA A 400 34.69 -1.52 32.43
N GLY A 401 35.46 -2.40 33.07
CA GLY A 401 36.78 -2.83 32.62
C GLY A 401 36.80 -3.63 31.32
N SER A 402 37.93 -3.48 30.62
CA SER A 402 38.32 -4.24 29.43
C SER A 402 38.41 -5.74 29.71
N PRO A 403 37.85 -6.62 28.85
CA PRO A 403 38.29 -8.02 28.79
C PRO A 403 39.61 -8.12 27.98
N PRO A 404 40.48 -9.10 28.27
CA PRO A 404 41.80 -9.19 27.66
C PRO A 404 41.74 -9.61 26.19
N ALA A 405 42.58 -8.99 25.37
CA ALA A 405 42.79 -9.35 23.97
C ALA A 405 43.39 -10.77 23.85
N SER A 406 42.79 -11.60 22.99
CA SER A 406 43.41 -12.85 22.53
C SER A 406 44.36 -12.54 21.36
N PRO A 407 45.53 -13.20 21.26
CA PRO A 407 46.56 -12.84 20.28
C PRO A 407 46.25 -13.39 18.87
N ALA A 408 46.52 -12.57 17.85
CA ALA A 408 46.50 -12.97 16.44
C ALA A 408 47.70 -13.87 16.08
N PRO A 409 47.57 -14.77 15.08
CA PRO A 409 48.65 -15.67 14.68
C PRO A 409 49.73 -14.93 13.86
N SER A 410 50.98 -15.10 14.27
CA SER A 410 52.16 -14.56 13.59
C SER A 410 52.45 -15.30 12.29
N SER A 411 52.51 -14.55 11.19
CA SER A 411 53.08 -14.96 9.90
C SER A 411 54.59 -15.19 10.04
N ALA A 412 55.03 -16.44 9.92
CA ALA A 412 56.45 -16.79 9.80
C ALA A 412 56.86 -16.78 8.32
N THR A 413 57.64 -15.78 7.94
CA THR A 413 58.45 -15.79 6.71
C THR A 413 59.90 -15.84 7.13
N SER A 414 60.58 -16.97 6.94
CA SER A 414 62.04 -17.08 7.08
C SER A 414 62.64 -17.45 5.72
N THR A 415 63.40 -16.51 5.17
CA THR A 415 64.22 -16.68 3.96
C THR A 415 65.58 -17.31 4.28
N SER A 416 65.93 -18.30 3.44
CA SER A 416 67.26 -18.80 3.03
C SER A 416 68.32 -19.16 4.08
N LYS A 417 68.73 -20.44 4.05
CA LYS A 417 70.02 -20.85 3.49
C LYS A 417 69.95 -22.26 2.93
#